data_AF-A0A3D0QY28-F1
#
_entry.id   AF-A0A3D0QY28-F1
#
_cell.length_a   1.000
_cell.length_b   1.000
_cell.length_c   1.000
_cell.angle_alpha   90.00
_cell.angle_beta   90.00
_cell.angle_gamma   90.00
#
_symmetry.space_group_name_H-M   'P 1'
#
loop_
_entity.id
_entity.type
_entity.pdbx_description
1 polymer ?
#
loop_
_entity_poly.entity_id
_entity_poly.type
_entity_poly.pdbx_seq_one_letter_code
_entity_poly.pdbx_strand_id
1 'polypeptide(L)'
;MTESVPYVNNILVRRPAKQSDSVYLNTYATNFHEKVTEANRGPVFDGYLNTVGPVIERPLRQAEEGGFVTVPGSEPALDVPFISVTSEGDAGLFGAATLAEKDLPENRRHWQVPGTPHTDLLSPVIPADEEIYKAGRLPNTAVHDKAFRESLNPYPLEPSILAAAEALVSWSKSSKEAAPSQWFDQADGALARDESGNVTGGPTGPGRPTSP
;
A
#
# COMPACT_ATOMS: atom_id res chain seq x y z
N MET A 1 1.21 7.80 -43.68
CA MET A 1 0.22 7.46 -42.65
C MET A 1 0.88 6.46 -41.72
N THR A 2 1.43 6.92 -40.61
CA THR A 2 1.98 6.07 -39.55
C THR A 2 0.80 5.66 -38.68
N GLU A 3 0.44 4.37 -38.70
CA GLU A 3 -0.53 3.79 -37.77
C GLU A 3 -0.14 4.16 -36.34
N SER A 4 -1.08 4.78 -35.64
CA SER A 4 -0.99 5.12 -34.24
C SER A 4 -0.86 3.84 -33.41
N VAL A 5 0.31 3.65 -32.80
CA VAL A 5 0.47 2.69 -31.72
C VAL A 5 -0.51 3.10 -30.60
N PRO A 6 -1.42 2.22 -30.16
CA PRO A 6 -2.34 2.56 -29.08
C PRO A 6 -1.53 2.77 -27.80
N TYR A 7 -1.71 3.95 -27.20
CA TYR A 7 -1.15 4.44 -25.94
C TYR A 7 -0.58 3.37 -24.99
N VAL A 8 0.70 3.56 -24.64
CA VAL A 8 1.36 2.85 -23.53
C VAL A 8 0.85 3.46 -22.23
N ASN A 9 0.29 2.66 -21.32
CA ASN A 9 -0.09 3.12 -19.98
C ASN A 9 1.17 3.50 -19.19
N ASN A 10 1.22 4.72 -18.64
CA ASN A 10 2.23 5.10 -17.67
C ASN A 10 1.62 5.04 -16.27
N ILE A 11 1.20 3.84 -15.84
CA ILE A 11 0.78 3.60 -14.45
C ILE A 11 1.99 3.04 -13.71
N LEU A 12 2.44 3.76 -12.69
CA LEU A 12 3.47 3.26 -11.79
C LEU A 12 2.82 2.37 -10.74
N VAL A 13 2.76 1.06 -11.01
CA VAL A 13 2.43 0.03 -10.02
C VAL A 13 3.73 -0.57 -9.50
N ARG A 14 3.94 -0.56 -8.18
CA ARG A 14 5.04 -1.32 -7.55
C ARG A 14 4.47 -2.36 -6.60
N ARG A 15 4.86 -3.62 -6.81
CA ARG A 15 4.46 -4.76 -5.98
C ARG A 15 5.20 -4.73 -4.65
N PRO A 16 4.66 -5.33 -3.57
CA PRO A 16 5.36 -5.44 -2.30
C PRO A 16 6.61 -6.31 -2.46
N ALA A 17 7.78 -5.67 -2.52
CA ALA A 17 9.07 -6.30 -2.38
C ALA A 17 9.88 -5.48 -1.36
N LYS A 18 9.81 -5.88 -0.08
CA LYS A 18 10.41 -5.21 1.08
C LYS A 18 9.91 -3.78 1.33
N GLN A 19 10.03 -3.37 2.59
CA GLN A 19 9.66 -2.10 3.23
C GLN A 19 10.15 -0.80 2.53
N SER A 20 10.81 -0.89 1.37
CA SER A 20 11.38 0.23 0.63
C SER A 20 10.38 0.95 -0.28
N ASP A 21 9.45 0.26 -0.93
CA ASP A 21 8.93 0.76 -2.21
C ASP A 21 7.82 1.81 -2.08
N SER A 22 6.95 1.65 -1.09
CA SER A 22 5.79 2.50 -0.81
C SER A 22 6.15 3.87 -0.28
N VAL A 23 7.22 3.92 0.52
CA VAL A 23 7.73 5.15 1.12
C VAL A 23 8.28 6.09 0.04
N TYR A 24 8.99 5.55 -0.95
CA TYR A 24 9.50 6.35 -2.07
C TYR A 24 8.40 6.84 -2.98
N LEU A 25 7.33 6.06 -3.19
CA LEU A 25 6.20 6.49 -3.99
C LEU A 25 5.47 7.67 -3.35
N ASN A 26 5.19 7.62 -2.04
CA ASN A 26 4.64 8.78 -1.35
C ASN A 26 5.60 9.97 -1.40
N THR A 27 6.89 9.75 -1.14
CA THR A 27 7.90 10.83 -1.23
C THR A 27 7.87 11.50 -2.60
N TYR A 28 7.76 10.71 -3.68
CA TYR A 28 7.64 11.22 -5.05
C TYR A 28 6.36 12.02 -5.26
N ALA A 29 5.21 11.42 -4.93
CA ALA A 29 3.90 12.05 -5.09
C ALA A 29 3.85 13.38 -4.32
N THR A 30 4.38 13.39 -3.09
CA THR A 30 4.37 14.56 -2.20
C THR A 30 5.28 15.68 -2.66
N ASN A 31 6.48 15.36 -3.13
CA ASN A 31 7.52 16.38 -3.33
C ASN A 31 7.81 16.72 -4.79
N PHE A 32 7.46 15.83 -5.72
CA PHE A 32 7.92 15.93 -7.11
C PHE A 32 6.80 15.98 -8.13
N HIS A 33 5.63 15.39 -7.86
CA HIS A 33 4.56 15.30 -8.86
C HIS A 33 4.22 16.66 -9.48
N GLU A 34 3.92 17.69 -8.68
CA GLU A 34 3.55 19.01 -9.19
C GLU A 34 4.62 19.61 -10.11
N LYS A 35 5.88 19.63 -9.65
CA LYS A 35 7.01 20.18 -10.42
C LYS A 35 7.27 19.41 -11.72
N VAL A 36 7.11 18.09 -11.68
CA VAL A 36 7.29 17.23 -12.85
C VAL A 36 6.13 17.43 -13.84
N THR A 37 4.89 17.52 -13.35
CA THR A 37 3.70 17.83 -14.17
C THR A 37 3.86 19.18 -14.85
N GLU A 38 4.30 20.22 -14.14
CA GLU A 38 4.57 21.56 -14.71
C GLU A 38 5.61 21.49 -15.82
N ALA A 39 6.76 20.87 -15.54
CA ALA A 39 7.85 20.74 -16.51
C ALA A 39 7.44 19.92 -17.76
N ASN A 40 6.61 18.90 -17.57
CA ASN A 40 6.10 18.03 -18.63
C ASN A 40 4.86 18.59 -19.35
N ARG A 41 4.31 19.72 -18.89
CA ARG A 41 3.04 20.33 -19.38
C ARG A 41 1.84 19.37 -19.28
N GLY A 42 1.81 18.60 -18.20
CA GLY A 42 0.80 17.59 -17.91
C GLY A 42 1.41 16.45 -17.07
N PRO A 43 0.58 15.65 -16.39
CA PRO A 43 1.07 14.59 -15.53
C PRO A 43 1.83 13.54 -16.34
N VAL A 44 2.96 13.06 -15.81
CA VAL A 44 3.75 11.97 -16.43
C VAL A 44 3.08 10.61 -16.21
N PHE A 45 2.36 10.47 -15.10
CA PHE A 45 1.66 9.25 -14.71
C PHE A 45 0.16 9.51 -14.66
N ASP A 46 -0.64 8.53 -15.10
CA ASP A 46 -2.11 8.64 -15.13
C ASP A 46 -2.75 8.44 -13.74
N GLY A 47 -1.95 8.03 -12.75
CA GLY A 47 -2.36 7.80 -11.37
C GLY A 47 -1.34 6.97 -10.60
N TYR A 48 -1.58 6.81 -9.30
CA TYR A 48 -0.67 6.12 -8.39
C TYR A 48 -1.38 5.03 -7.60
N LEU A 49 -0.68 3.92 -7.39
CA LEU A 49 -1.09 2.84 -6.48
C LEU A 49 0.01 2.61 -5.46
N ASN A 50 -0.27 2.91 -4.19
CA ASN A 50 0.64 2.64 -3.09
C ASN A 50 0.12 1.46 -2.26
N THR A 51 0.93 0.43 -2.07
CA THR A 51 0.51 -0.79 -1.36
C THR A 51 1.45 -1.05 -0.21
N VAL A 52 0.91 -1.22 1.00
CA VAL A 52 1.67 -1.58 2.22
C VAL A 52 2.58 -0.44 2.69
N GLY A 53 2.39 0.06 3.92
CA GLY A 53 3.10 1.24 4.43
C GLY A 53 2.83 2.61 3.74
N PRO A 54 1.61 2.91 3.24
CA PRO A 54 1.32 4.17 2.53
C PRO A 54 1.22 5.39 3.46
N VAL A 55 1.61 5.29 4.73
CA VAL A 55 1.54 6.40 5.71
C VAL A 55 2.91 7.00 6.05
N ILE A 56 3.95 6.53 5.37
CA ILE A 56 5.34 6.89 5.64
C ILE A 56 5.94 7.54 4.39
N GLU A 57 6.80 8.53 4.61
CA GLU A 57 7.66 9.14 3.60
C GLU A 57 9.12 9.16 4.05
N ARG A 58 10.01 9.51 3.11
CA ARG A 58 11.38 9.86 3.43
C ARG A 58 11.60 11.36 3.26
N PRO A 59 12.38 11.99 4.14
CA PRO A 59 12.80 13.36 3.93
C PRO A 59 13.66 13.46 2.66
N LEU A 60 13.59 14.58 1.94
CA LEU A 60 14.42 14.80 0.75
C LEU A 60 15.91 14.90 1.11
N ARG A 61 16.23 15.44 2.29
CA ARG A 61 17.61 15.62 2.78
C ARG A 61 18.03 14.49 3.71
N GLN A 62 18.03 13.26 3.20
CA GLN A 62 18.31 12.06 4.01
C GLN A 62 19.69 12.03 4.66
N ALA A 63 20.67 12.74 4.08
CA ALA A 63 22.01 12.87 4.66
C ALA A 63 22.05 13.78 5.90
N GLU A 64 21.04 14.65 6.07
CA GLU A 64 20.95 15.63 7.16
C GLU A 64 19.88 15.23 8.20
N GLU A 65 18.79 14.59 7.76
CA GLU A 65 17.58 14.34 8.56
C GLU A 65 17.25 12.85 8.74
N GLY A 66 18.26 11.98 8.70
CA GLY A 66 18.12 10.52 8.60
C GLY A 66 16.94 9.90 9.38
N GLY A 67 16.19 8.99 8.75
CA GLY A 67 15.04 8.35 9.36
C GLY A 67 13.88 8.16 8.38
N PHE A 68 12.78 7.62 8.89
CA PHE A 68 11.47 7.69 8.25
C PHE A 68 10.70 8.84 8.90
N VAL A 69 9.97 9.61 8.11
CA VAL A 69 9.05 10.62 8.63
C VAL A 69 7.66 10.06 8.37
N THR A 70 6.91 9.84 9.44
CA THR A 70 5.47 9.65 9.32
C THR A 70 4.90 10.97 8.83
N VAL A 71 4.06 10.91 7.80
CA VAL A 71 3.41 12.12 7.28
C VAL A 71 1.93 11.99 7.57
N PRO A 72 1.47 12.39 8.78
CA PRO A 72 0.05 12.52 9.03
C PRO A 72 -0.50 13.63 8.14
N GLY A 73 -1.36 13.28 7.20
CA GLY A 73 -2.38 14.18 6.66
C GLY A 73 -1.94 15.26 5.66
N SER A 74 -0.70 15.29 5.16
CA SER A 74 -0.41 16.07 3.95
C SER A 74 -0.51 15.17 2.72
N GLU A 75 -1.73 14.78 2.38
CA GLU A 75 -1.97 14.14 1.09
C GLU A 75 -1.62 15.16 0.00
N PRO A 76 -0.70 14.86 -0.94
CA PRO A 76 -0.36 15.82 -1.97
C PRO A 76 -1.56 16.18 -2.82
N ALA A 77 -1.61 17.46 -3.20
CA ALA A 77 -2.48 17.94 -4.26
C ALA A 77 -2.00 17.38 -5.60
N LEU A 78 -2.40 16.14 -5.91
CA LEU A 78 -2.21 15.55 -7.24
C LEU A 78 -3.46 15.84 -8.08
N ASP A 79 -3.27 16.01 -9.38
CA ASP A 79 -4.34 16.16 -10.38
C ASP A 79 -4.81 14.82 -10.97
N VAL A 80 -4.16 13.72 -10.58
CA VAL A 80 -4.49 12.34 -10.98
C VAL A 80 -4.99 11.48 -9.82
N PRO A 81 -5.73 10.39 -10.09
CA PRO A 81 -6.16 9.45 -9.06
C PRO A 81 -5.01 8.81 -8.28
N PHE A 82 -5.23 8.55 -6.99
CA PHE A 82 -4.27 7.81 -6.16
C PHE A 82 -5.00 6.92 -5.15
N ILE A 83 -4.73 5.61 -5.25
CA ILE A 83 -5.24 4.59 -4.34
C ILE A 83 -4.12 4.10 -3.42
N SER A 84 -4.39 4.08 -2.12
CA SER A 84 -3.53 3.51 -1.09
C SER A 84 -4.18 2.25 -0.52
N VAL A 85 -3.39 1.19 -0.35
CA VAL A 85 -3.80 -0.07 0.27
C VAL A 85 -2.93 -0.30 1.51
N THR A 86 -3.56 -0.55 2.66
CA THR A 86 -2.89 -0.86 3.93
C THR A 86 -3.35 -2.23 4.41
N SER A 87 -2.41 -3.01 4.95
CA SER A 87 -2.69 -4.33 5.53
C SER A 87 -2.92 -4.24 7.05
N GLU A 88 -3.54 -5.26 7.66
CA GLU A 88 -3.56 -5.37 9.13
C GLU A 88 -2.14 -5.45 9.70
N GLY A 89 -1.22 -6.12 9.00
CA GLY A 89 0.19 -6.20 9.40
C GLY A 89 0.88 -4.83 9.45
N ASP A 90 0.47 -3.87 8.61
CA ASP A 90 0.97 -2.49 8.69
C ASP A 90 0.56 -1.81 10.00
N ALA A 91 -0.66 -2.06 10.48
CA ALA A 91 -1.12 -1.53 11.76
C ALA A 91 -0.28 -2.01 12.95
N GLY A 92 0.13 -3.28 12.92
CA GLY A 92 1.06 -3.82 13.91
C GLY A 92 2.46 -3.22 13.84
N LEU A 93 2.96 -2.89 12.64
CA LEU A 93 4.31 -2.37 12.43
C LEU A 93 4.45 -0.85 12.62
N PHE A 94 3.41 -0.09 12.28
CA PHE A 94 3.46 1.37 12.17
C PHE A 94 2.46 2.09 13.09
N GLY A 95 1.60 1.34 13.80
CA GLY A 95 0.77 1.84 14.89
C GLY A 95 -0.27 2.88 14.46
N ALA A 96 -0.47 3.91 15.28
CA ALA A 96 -1.56 4.88 15.12
C ALA A 96 -1.58 5.59 13.75
N ALA A 97 -0.41 5.77 13.11
CA ALA A 97 -0.34 6.43 11.80
C ALA A 97 -1.08 5.67 10.70
N THR A 98 -1.08 4.33 10.76
CA THR A 98 -1.83 3.47 9.84
C THR A 98 -3.29 3.31 10.19
N LEU A 99 -3.70 3.73 11.39
CA LEU A 99 -5.08 3.59 11.87
C LEU A 99 -5.90 4.87 11.68
N ALA A 100 -5.27 6.02 11.50
CA ALA A 100 -5.99 7.28 11.33
C ALA A 100 -6.87 7.25 10.06
N GLU A 101 -8.19 7.36 10.24
CA GLU A 101 -9.07 7.77 9.15
C GLU A 101 -8.70 9.18 8.70
N LYS A 102 -8.80 9.44 7.40
CA LYS A 102 -8.43 10.71 6.81
C LYS A 102 -9.60 11.27 6.02
N ASP A 103 -9.79 12.58 6.12
CA ASP A 103 -10.58 13.32 5.15
C ASP A 103 -9.73 13.45 3.87
N LEU A 104 -10.07 12.63 2.88
CA LEU A 104 -9.29 12.47 1.66
C LEU A 104 -9.92 13.29 0.52
N PRO A 105 -9.11 13.97 -0.31
CA PRO A 105 -9.60 14.59 -1.54
C PRO A 105 -10.37 13.60 -2.44
N GLU A 106 -11.28 14.10 -3.26
CA GLU A 106 -12.16 13.27 -4.12
C GLU A 106 -11.39 12.29 -5.02
N ASN A 107 -10.17 12.64 -5.45
CA ASN A 107 -9.31 11.81 -6.29
C ASN A 107 -8.39 10.85 -5.49
N ARG A 108 -8.70 10.61 -4.22
CA ARG A 108 -7.97 9.70 -3.34
C ARG A 108 -8.86 8.59 -2.80
N ARG A 109 -8.29 7.39 -2.65
CA ARG A 109 -8.90 6.28 -1.92
C ARG A 109 -7.89 5.62 -1.01
N HIS A 110 -8.36 5.17 0.14
CA HIS A 110 -7.57 4.37 1.07
C HIS A 110 -8.37 3.12 1.44
N TRP A 111 -7.80 1.95 1.21
CA TRP A 111 -8.40 0.67 1.55
C TRP A 111 -7.54 -0.05 2.59
N GLN A 112 -8.05 -0.12 3.82
CA GLN A 112 -7.44 -0.86 4.92
C GLN A 112 -7.97 -2.30 4.95
N VAL A 113 -7.17 -3.28 4.55
CA VAL A 113 -7.58 -4.66 4.29
C VAL A 113 -7.34 -5.53 5.53
N PRO A 114 -8.41 -5.98 6.22
CA PRO A 114 -8.26 -6.74 7.46
C PRO A 114 -7.72 -8.13 7.18
N GLY A 115 -7.07 -8.72 8.18
CA GLY A 115 -6.57 -10.08 8.11
C GLY A 115 -5.43 -10.28 7.13
N THR A 116 -4.75 -9.25 6.64
CA THR A 116 -3.63 -9.40 5.69
C THR A 116 -2.28 -9.07 6.34
N PRO A 117 -1.18 -9.77 5.98
CA PRO A 117 0.15 -9.44 6.48
C PRO A 117 0.78 -8.24 5.74
N HIS A 118 1.77 -7.59 6.37
CA HIS A 118 2.63 -6.59 5.70
C HIS A 118 3.45 -7.22 4.57
N THR A 119 3.88 -8.47 4.74
CA THR A 119 4.63 -9.23 3.75
C THR A 119 4.33 -10.71 3.97
N ASP A 120 4.17 -11.45 2.88
CA ASP A 120 4.12 -12.91 2.93
C ASP A 120 5.52 -13.47 3.24
N LEU A 121 5.78 -13.75 4.52
CA LEU A 121 7.05 -14.31 5.00
C LEU A 121 7.24 -15.78 4.61
N LEU A 122 6.21 -16.46 4.11
CA LEU A 122 6.26 -17.85 3.67
C LEU A 122 6.23 -17.98 2.14
N SER A 123 6.38 -16.85 1.45
CA SER A 123 6.30 -16.82 0.00
C SER A 123 7.35 -17.74 -0.64
N PRO A 124 6.96 -18.62 -1.58
CA PRO A 124 7.89 -19.57 -2.20
C PRO A 124 8.94 -18.90 -3.10
N VAL A 125 8.81 -17.60 -3.36
CA VAL A 125 9.79 -16.81 -4.11
C VAL A 125 10.86 -16.15 -3.23
N ILE A 126 10.75 -16.27 -1.90
CA ILE A 126 11.82 -15.87 -0.99
C ILE A 126 13.01 -16.82 -1.22
N PRO A 127 14.21 -16.31 -1.54
CA PRO A 127 15.38 -17.16 -1.74
C PRO A 127 15.72 -17.97 -0.50
N ALA A 128 16.32 -19.15 -0.68
CA ALA A 128 16.85 -19.93 0.43
C ALA A 128 17.87 -19.13 1.26
N ASP A 129 17.93 -19.40 2.56
CA ASP A 129 18.80 -18.69 3.52
C ASP A 129 20.26 -18.62 3.03
N GLU A 130 20.77 -19.70 2.44
CA GLU A 130 22.14 -19.77 1.92
C GLU A 130 22.39 -18.76 0.80
N GLU A 131 21.40 -18.50 -0.06
CA GLU A 131 21.49 -17.49 -1.12
C GLU A 131 21.39 -16.07 -0.55
N ILE A 132 20.59 -15.87 0.51
CA ILE A 132 20.49 -14.59 1.22
C ILE A 132 21.82 -14.25 1.88
N TYR A 133 22.49 -15.23 2.51
CA TYR A 133 23.82 -15.04 3.09
C TYR A 133 24.88 -14.71 2.03
N LYS A 134 24.89 -15.40 0.89
CA LYS A 134 25.82 -15.10 -0.23
C LYS A 134 25.65 -13.66 -0.75
N ALA A 135 24.45 -13.10 -0.67
CA ALA A 135 24.17 -11.71 -1.01
C ALA A 135 24.58 -10.70 0.09
N GLY A 136 25.22 -11.14 1.18
CA GLY A 136 25.63 -10.27 2.30
C GLY A 136 24.45 -9.76 3.11
N ARG A 137 23.33 -10.48 3.12
CA ARG A 137 22.11 -10.16 3.88
C ARG A 137 21.85 -11.22 4.94
N LEU A 138 20.98 -10.87 5.89
CA LEU A 138 20.50 -11.81 6.91
C LEU A 138 19.07 -12.25 6.56
N PRO A 139 18.78 -13.55 6.50
CA PRO A 139 17.42 -14.04 6.34
C PRO A 139 16.62 -13.83 7.63
N ASN A 140 15.28 -13.84 7.51
CA ASN A 140 14.42 -13.88 8.69
C ASN A 140 14.32 -15.33 9.17
N THR A 141 15.21 -15.76 10.06
CA THR A 141 15.27 -17.14 10.54
C THR A 141 14.10 -17.53 11.46
N ALA A 142 13.26 -16.58 11.88
CA ALA A 142 12.07 -16.88 12.69
C ALA A 142 11.08 -17.78 11.93
N VAL A 143 11.06 -17.73 10.59
CA VAL A 143 10.21 -18.57 9.75
C VAL A 143 10.49 -20.08 9.88
N HIS A 144 11.64 -20.46 10.45
CA HIS A 144 11.96 -21.88 10.70
C HIS A 144 11.27 -22.42 11.95
N ASP A 145 10.94 -21.55 12.90
CA ASP A 145 10.20 -21.92 14.10
C ASP A 145 8.76 -22.30 13.74
N LYS A 146 8.28 -23.40 14.32
CA LYS A 146 6.93 -23.90 14.03
C LYS A 146 5.86 -23.00 14.63
N ALA A 147 6.03 -22.57 15.88
CA ALA A 147 5.04 -21.74 16.55
C ALA A 147 4.92 -20.36 15.89
N PHE A 148 6.05 -19.80 15.44
CA PHE A 148 6.06 -18.58 14.64
C PHE A 148 5.27 -18.75 13.34
N ARG A 149 5.50 -19.83 12.58
CA ARG A 149 4.73 -20.10 11.35
C ARG A 149 3.24 -20.24 11.58
N GLU A 150 2.85 -20.94 12.64
CA GLU A 150 1.44 -21.10 13.03
C GLU A 150 0.79 -19.79 13.47
N SER A 151 1.59 -18.79 13.88
CA SER A 151 1.11 -17.44 14.21
C SER A 151 0.96 -16.51 13.00
N LEU A 152 1.53 -16.87 11.85
CA LEU A 152 1.46 -16.04 10.65
C LEU A 152 0.06 -16.08 10.06
N ASN A 153 -0.42 -14.92 9.62
CA ASN A 153 -1.66 -14.82 8.87
C ASN A 153 -1.40 -15.12 7.38
N PRO A 154 -1.96 -16.20 6.82
CA PRO A 154 -1.71 -16.61 5.43
C PRO A 154 -2.68 -15.95 4.43
N TYR A 155 -3.58 -15.07 4.88
CA TYR A 155 -4.56 -14.48 3.98
C TYR A 155 -3.88 -13.57 2.94
N PRO A 156 -4.14 -13.77 1.64
CA PRO A 156 -3.43 -13.06 0.59
C PRO A 156 -3.91 -11.61 0.49
N LEU A 157 -2.97 -10.66 0.48
CA LEU A 157 -3.25 -9.25 0.20
C LEU A 157 -3.40 -8.98 -1.31
N GLU A 158 -2.82 -9.85 -2.13
CA GLU A 158 -2.72 -9.73 -3.58
C GLU A 158 -4.06 -9.49 -4.28
N PRO A 159 -5.18 -10.17 -3.93
CA PRO A 159 -6.47 -9.88 -4.54
C PRO A 159 -6.91 -8.42 -4.37
N SER A 160 -6.67 -7.83 -3.20
CA SER A 160 -7.00 -6.42 -2.94
C SER A 160 -6.09 -5.48 -3.72
N ILE A 161 -4.81 -5.82 -3.87
CA ILE A 161 -3.87 -5.05 -4.70
C ILE A 161 -4.28 -5.09 -6.18
N LEU A 162 -4.68 -6.26 -6.69
CA LEU A 162 -5.17 -6.40 -8.07
C LEU A 162 -6.45 -5.59 -8.29
N ALA A 163 -7.41 -5.69 -7.37
CA ALA A 163 -8.64 -4.89 -7.43
C ALA A 163 -8.33 -3.38 -7.41
N ALA A 164 -7.36 -2.94 -6.61
CA ALA A 164 -6.93 -1.54 -6.56
C ALA A 164 -6.29 -1.09 -7.87
N ALA A 165 -5.46 -1.93 -8.48
CA ALA A 165 -4.85 -1.64 -9.77
C ALA A 165 -5.92 -1.52 -10.88
N GLU A 166 -6.87 -2.44 -10.94
CA GLU A 166 -7.98 -2.41 -11.90
C GLU A 166 -8.88 -1.17 -11.71
N ALA A 167 -9.16 -0.81 -10.46
CA ALA A 167 -9.91 0.38 -10.11
C ALA A 167 -9.16 1.66 -10.53
N LEU A 168 -7.85 1.72 -10.31
CA LEU A 168 -7.02 2.87 -10.73
C LEU A 168 -6.99 3.03 -12.25
N VAL A 169 -6.82 1.93 -12.99
CA VAL A 169 -6.88 1.92 -14.46
C VAL A 169 -8.25 2.39 -14.95
N SER A 170 -9.34 1.91 -14.33
CA SER A 170 -10.69 2.32 -14.69
C SER A 170 -10.90 3.81 -14.42
N TRP A 171 -10.48 4.28 -13.24
CA TRP A 171 -10.66 5.68 -12.84
C TRP A 171 -9.91 6.64 -13.75
N SER A 172 -8.64 6.35 -14.02
CA SER A 172 -7.80 7.19 -14.90
C SER A 172 -8.30 7.24 -16.34
N LYS A 173 -8.98 6.21 -16.84
CA LYS A 173 -9.36 6.11 -18.27
C LYS A 173 -10.80 6.43 -18.59
N SER A 174 -11.74 6.07 -17.72
CA SER A 174 -13.17 6.13 -18.04
C SER A 174 -13.95 7.02 -17.06
N SER A 175 -13.25 7.78 -16.22
CA SER A 175 -13.84 8.57 -15.13
C SER A 175 -14.72 7.74 -14.20
N LYS A 176 -14.56 6.41 -14.21
CA LYS A 176 -15.26 5.50 -13.30
C LYS A 176 -14.49 5.47 -12.00
N GLU A 177 -14.94 6.26 -11.03
CA GLU A 177 -14.30 6.35 -9.73
C GLU A 177 -14.12 4.99 -9.07
N ALA A 178 -12.99 4.83 -8.37
CA ALA A 178 -12.78 3.68 -7.52
C ALA A 178 -13.76 3.68 -6.34
N ALA A 179 -14.04 2.49 -5.81
CA ALA A 179 -14.89 2.32 -4.64
C ALA A 179 -14.41 3.22 -3.48
N PRO A 180 -15.34 3.76 -2.65
CA PRO A 180 -14.99 4.64 -1.54
C PRO A 180 -13.91 4.07 -0.63
N SER A 181 -13.24 4.96 0.11
CA SER A 181 -12.29 4.55 1.14
C SER A 181 -12.97 3.65 2.17
N GLN A 182 -12.19 2.72 2.71
CA GLN A 182 -12.63 1.70 3.64
C GLN A 182 -11.60 1.62 4.76
N TRP A 183 -12.06 1.79 5.99
CA TRP A 183 -11.23 1.91 7.19
C TRP A 183 -11.48 0.75 8.15
N PHE A 184 -10.48 0.40 8.94
CA PHE A 184 -10.63 -0.52 10.06
C PHE A 184 -11.53 0.10 11.11
N ASP A 185 -12.41 -0.73 11.68
CA ASP A 185 -13.11 -0.35 12.89
C ASP A 185 -12.11 -0.25 14.04
N GLN A 186 -12.32 0.73 14.92
CA GLN A 186 -11.46 0.98 16.05
C GLN A 186 -12.26 1.11 17.35
N ALA A 187 -11.68 0.60 18.43
CA ALA A 187 -12.15 0.79 19.78
C ALA A 187 -10.96 1.22 20.65
N ASP A 188 -11.09 2.35 21.36
CA ASP A 188 -10.07 2.88 22.28
C ASP A 188 -8.67 3.05 21.64
N GLY A 189 -8.62 3.43 20.36
CA GLY A 189 -7.36 3.64 19.62
C GLY A 189 -6.64 2.35 19.19
N ALA A 190 -7.31 1.21 19.32
CA ALA A 190 -6.85 -0.09 18.81
C ALA A 190 -7.84 -0.64 17.77
N LEU A 191 -7.38 -1.62 16.99
CA LEU A 191 -8.21 -2.35 16.04
C LEU A 191 -9.34 -3.09 16.77
N ALA A 192 -10.59 -2.84 16.38
CA ALA A 192 -11.72 -3.63 16.84
C ALA A 192 -11.68 -5.02 16.21
N ARG A 193 -12.09 -6.04 16.98
CA ARG A 193 -12.07 -7.44 16.55
C ARG A 193 -13.42 -8.11 16.84
N ASP A 194 -13.80 -9.04 15.98
CA ASP A 194 -14.97 -9.90 16.19
C ASP A 194 -14.69 -11.01 17.22
N GLU A 195 -15.72 -11.80 17.57
CA GLU A 195 -15.63 -12.90 18.54
C GLU A 195 -14.60 -13.98 18.14
N SER A 196 -14.24 -14.06 16.86
CA SER A 196 -13.23 -14.98 16.33
C SER A 196 -11.83 -14.35 16.29
N GLY A 197 -11.68 -13.11 16.76
CA GLY A 197 -10.40 -12.40 16.82
C GLY A 197 -9.98 -11.70 15.52
N ASN A 198 -10.85 -11.64 14.51
CA ASN A 198 -10.52 -10.98 13.24
C ASN A 198 -10.82 -9.48 13.31
N VAL A 199 -9.95 -8.64 12.74
CA VAL A 199 -10.17 -7.18 12.67
C VAL A 199 -11.42 -6.87 11.87
N THR A 200 -12.28 -5.97 12.34
CA THR A 200 -13.50 -5.55 11.62
C THR A 200 -13.30 -4.25 10.84
N GLY A 201 -14.28 -3.87 10.01
CA GLY A 201 -14.15 -2.80 9.02
C GLY A 201 -13.33 -3.20 7.79
N GLY A 202 -13.05 -2.22 6.92
CA GLY A 202 -12.25 -2.40 5.71
C GLY A 202 -12.96 -3.16 4.57
N PRO A 203 -12.35 -3.24 3.37
CA PRO A 203 -12.87 -4.08 2.31
C PRO A 203 -12.75 -5.55 2.71
N THR A 204 -13.87 -6.28 2.70
CA THR A 204 -13.86 -7.71 2.93
C THR A 204 -13.43 -8.44 1.66
N GLY A 205 -12.48 -9.36 1.79
CA GLY A 205 -12.19 -10.27 0.68
C GLY A 205 -13.25 -11.38 0.57
N PRO A 206 -13.21 -12.19 -0.51
CA PRO A 206 -14.20 -13.21 -0.74
C PRO A 206 -14.22 -14.24 0.40
N GLY A 207 -15.38 -14.42 1.03
CA GLY A 207 -15.61 -15.45 2.05
C GLY A 207 -15.88 -14.96 3.48
N ARG A 208 -15.74 -13.66 3.77
CA ARG A 208 -16.18 -13.12 5.08
C ARG A 208 -17.67 -12.79 5.03
N PRO A 209 -18.51 -13.35 5.92
CA PRO A 209 -19.91 -12.95 5.99
C PRO A 209 -19.97 -11.47 6.31
N THR A 210 -20.68 -10.71 5.48
CA THR A 210 -21.05 -9.33 5.82
C THR A 210 -21.99 -9.42 7.01
N SER A 211 -21.58 -8.90 8.16
CA SER A 211 -22.54 -8.68 9.24
C SER A 211 -23.64 -7.73 8.75
N PRO A 212 -24.91 -8.00 9.08
CA PRO A 212 -26.06 -7.23 8.61
C PRO A 212 -26.08 -5.80 9.14
#